data_AF-A0A2E4YUQ7-F1
#
_entry.id   AF-A0A2E4YUQ7-F1
#
_cell.length_a   1.000
_cell.length_b   1.000
_cell.length_c   1.000
_cell.angle_alpha   90.00
_cell.angle_beta   90.00
_cell.angle_gamma   90.00
#
_symmetry.space_group_name_H-M   'P 1'
#
loop_
_entity.id
_entity.type
_entity.pdbx_description
1 polymer ?
#
loop_
_entity_poly.entity_id
_entity_poly.type
_entity_poly.pdbx_seq_one_letter_code
_entity_poly.pdbx_strand_id
1 'polypeptide(L)'
;MVDLTATFDSLMNDIGDGEITGLAAANSRARIRMTTLYAIATSNEGIVVGTGNKVEDFGVGFFTKYGDGGVDISPIADLYKTEVYALAQVLGISEDIRKAAPTDGLWDDGRTDEEQMEATYNELEWAMKEFAEPSGLELTQRQKEVREIYRQLNAQNAHKMREIPVYKRQHLG
;
A
#
# COMPACT_ATOMS: atom_id res chain seq x y z
N MET A 1 15.91 -1.08 -16.05
CA MET A 1 14.72 -1.63 -15.35
C MET A 1 14.77 -3.14 -15.51
N VAL A 2 14.57 -3.92 -14.44
CA VAL A 2 14.53 -5.39 -14.54
C VAL A 2 13.14 -5.78 -15.01
N ASP A 3 13.04 -6.46 -16.15
CA ASP A 3 11.78 -7.01 -16.64
C ASP A 3 11.52 -8.35 -15.95
N LEU A 4 10.38 -8.45 -15.26
CA LEU A 4 9.98 -9.60 -14.45
C LEU A 4 8.84 -10.40 -15.08
N THR A 5 8.44 -10.07 -16.32
CA THR A 5 7.31 -10.68 -17.00
C THR A 5 7.48 -12.20 -17.11
N ALA A 6 8.63 -12.66 -17.63
CA ALA A 6 8.89 -14.09 -17.79
C ALA A 6 8.91 -14.86 -16.45
N THR A 7 9.43 -14.23 -15.38
CA THR A 7 9.43 -14.83 -14.04
C THR A 7 8.01 -14.96 -13.48
N PHE A 8 7.19 -13.93 -13.66
CA PHE A 8 5.79 -13.98 -13.27
C PHE A 8 5.01 -15.03 -14.06
N ASP A 9 5.16 -15.05 -15.38
CA ASP A 9 4.46 -16.00 -16.25
C ASP A 9 4.85 -17.45 -15.91
N SER A 10 6.12 -17.71 -15.63
CA SER A 10 6.56 -19.04 -15.15
C SER A 10 5.87 -19.43 -13.85
N LEU A 11 5.79 -18.51 -12.87
CA LEU A 11 5.10 -18.77 -11.61
C LEU A 11 3.61 -19.06 -11.83
N MET A 12 2.95 -18.30 -12.70
CA MET A 12 1.52 -18.52 -13.00
C MET A 12 1.31 -19.87 -13.69
N ASN A 13 2.18 -20.24 -14.64
CA ASN A 13 2.13 -21.55 -15.30
C ASN A 13 2.34 -22.71 -14.31
N ASP A 14 3.27 -22.56 -13.36
CA ASP A 14 3.54 -23.59 -12.34
C ASP A 14 2.38 -23.77 -11.35
N ILE A 15 1.63 -22.69 -11.07
CA ILE A 15 0.42 -22.73 -10.22
C ILE A 15 -0.78 -23.32 -10.99
N GLY A 16 -0.93 -22.97 -12.28
CA GLY A 16 -2.01 -23.41 -13.15
C GLY A 16 -3.21 -22.45 -13.20
N ASP A 17 -3.81 -22.34 -14.40
CA ASP A 17 -4.80 -21.31 -14.79
C ASP A 17 -6.13 -21.33 -14.02
N GLY A 18 -6.43 -22.39 -13.25
CA GLY A 18 -7.68 -22.53 -12.49
C GLY A 18 -7.57 -22.24 -11.00
N GLU A 19 -6.36 -22.04 -10.47
CA GLU A 19 -6.12 -22.05 -9.02
C GLU A 19 -5.90 -20.66 -8.41
N ILE A 20 -5.69 -19.63 -9.23
CA ILE A 20 -5.30 -18.29 -8.76
C ILE A 20 -6.34 -17.22 -9.11
N THR A 21 -6.69 -16.38 -8.13
CA THR A 21 -7.55 -15.21 -8.34
C THR A 21 -6.74 -14.04 -8.91
N GLY A 22 -7.40 -13.09 -9.58
CA GLY A 22 -6.73 -11.88 -10.09
C GLY A 22 -5.99 -11.09 -9.00
N LEU A 23 -6.57 -11.00 -7.79
CA LEU A 23 -5.92 -10.37 -6.65
C LEU A 23 -4.67 -11.15 -6.19
N ALA A 24 -4.71 -12.48 -6.18
CA ALA A 24 -3.55 -13.29 -5.84
C ALA A 24 -2.43 -13.16 -6.88
N ALA A 25 -2.78 -13.06 -8.17
CA ALA A 25 -1.84 -12.79 -9.25
C ALA A 25 -1.20 -11.39 -9.11
N ALA A 26 -2.01 -10.34 -8.90
CA ALA A 26 -1.54 -8.97 -8.63
C ALA A 26 -0.56 -8.90 -7.44
N ASN A 27 -0.92 -9.50 -6.30
CA ASN A 27 -0.03 -9.58 -5.14
C ASN A 27 1.26 -10.38 -5.44
N SER A 28 1.19 -11.40 -6.30
CA SER A 28 2.38 -12.17 -6.69
C SER A 28 3.35 -11.33 -7.52
N ARG A 29 2.86 -10.45 -8.41
CA ARG A 29 3.71 -9.47 -9.12
C ARG A 29 4.46 -8.58 -8.14
N ALA A 30 3.77 -8.02 -7.14
CA ALA A 30 4.40 -7.18 -6.12
C ALA A 30 5.46 -7.93 -5.28
N ARG A 31 5.21 -9.20 -4.93
CA ARG A 31 6.17 -10.04 -4.18
C ARG A 31 7.42 -10.40 -4.97
N ILE A 32 7.28 -10.64 -6.28
CA ILE A 32 8.44 -10.86 -7.17
C ILE A 32 9.29 -9.58 -7.26
N ARG A 33 8.67 -8.40 -7.36
CA ARG A 33 9.38 -7.11 -7.31
C ARG A 33 10.16 -6.95 -6.00
N MET A 34 9.53 -7.21 -4.85
CA MET A 34 10.19 -7.19 -3.54
C MET A 34 11.39 -8.14 -3.48
N THR A 35 11.20 -9.38 -3.92
CA THR A 35 12.26 -10.40 -3.91
C THR A 35 13.46 -9.96 -4.77
N THR A 36 13.18 -9.35 -5.91
CA THR A 36 14.20 -8.79 -6.82
C THR A 36 14.96 -7.64 -6.16
N LEU A 37 14.28 -6.72 -5.47
CA LEU A 37 14.91 -5.62 -4.76
C LEU A 37 15.84 -6.12 -3.65
N TYR A 38 15.41 -7.09 -2.84
CA TYR A 38 16.26 -7.67 -1.80
C TYR A 38 17.46 -8.44 -2.35
N ALA A 39 17.30 -9.16 -3.47
CA ALA A 39 18.41 -9.83 -4.13
C ALA A 39 19.48 -8.82 -4.59
N ILE A 40 19.05 -7.69 -5.18
CA ILE A 40 19.95 -6.60 -5.59
C ILE A 40 20.57 -5.94 -4.36
N ALA A 41 19.77 -5.54 -3.36
CA ALA A 41 20.24 -4.84 -2.18
C ALA A 41 21.30 -5.67 -1.44
N THR A 42 21.02 -6.95 -1.16
CA THR A 42 21.96 -7.85 -0.48
C THR A 42 23.26 -8.02 -1.27
N SER A 43 23.17 -8.13 -2.60
CA SER A 43 24.36 -8.23 -3.48
C SER A 43 25.23 -6.97 -3.49
N ASN A 44 24.70 -5.84 -3.01
CA ASN A 44 25.37 -4.55 -2.95
C ASN A 44 25.56 -4.04 -1.52
N GLU A 45 25.41 -4.91 -0.50
CA GLU A 45 25.48 -4.52 0.92
C GLU A 45 24.54 -3.36 1.30
N GLY A 46 23.41 -3.26 0.58
CA GLY A 46 22.40 -2.21 0.73
C GLY A 46 21.14 -2.69 1.46
N ILE A 47 20.18 -1.76 1.56
CA ILE A 47 18.85 -1.98 2.15
C ILE A 47 17.75 -1.61 1.16
N VAL A 48 16.54 -2.13 1.38
CA VAL A 48 15.36 -1.81 0.57
C VAL A 48 14.59 -0.65 1.22
N VAL A 49 14.36 0.41 0.44
CA VAL A 49 13.64 1.62 0.86
C VAL A 49 12.21 1.58 0.34
N GLY A 50 11.24 1.67 1.23
CA GLY A 50 9.82 1.71 0.91
C GLY A 50 9.31 3.07 0.48
N THR A 51 8.18 3.04 -0.22
CA THR A 51 7.54 4.21 -0.83
C THR A 51 6.10 4.42 -0.40
N GLY A 52 5.59 3.59 0.52
CA GLY A 52 4.26 3.76 1.09
C GLY A 52 4.17 5.06 1.89
N ASN A 53 3.01 5.71 1.80
CA ASN A 53 2.69 6.90 2.61
C ASN A 53 1.77 6.53 3.79
N LYS A 54 1.52 7.49 4.68
CA LYS A 54 0.78 7.28 5.93
C LYS A 54 -0.60 6.67 5.74
N VAL A 55 -1.34 7.12 4.72
CA VAL A 55 -2.69 6.63 4.46
C VAL A 55 -2.64 5.19 3.95
N GLU A 56 -1.73 4.88 3.03
CA GLU A 56 -1.56 3.54 2.47
C GLU A 56 -1.12 2.54 3.55
N ASP A 57 -0.04 2.86 4.28
CA ASP A 57 0.64 1.91 5.16
C ASP A 57 -0.03 1.76 6.53
N PHE A 58 -0.62 2.83 7.06
CA PHE A 58 -1.16 2.86 8.43
C PHE A 58 -2.63 3.25 8.51
N GLY A 59 -3.20 3.79 7.44
CA GLY A 59 -4.61 4.16 7.35
C GLY A 59 -5.48 3.00 6.84
N VAL A 60 -5.32 2.63 5.58
CA VAL A 60 -6.20 1.67 4.88
C VAL A 60 -5.53 0.34 4.54
N GLY A 61 -4.21 0.21 4.71
CA GLY A 61 -3.45 -1.00 4.38
C GLY A 61 -3.43 -1.31 2.88
N PHE A 62 -3.32 -0.25 2.06
CA PHE A 62 -3.31 -0.30 0.60
C PHE A 62 -1.90 -0.58 0.07
N PHE A 63 -1.43 -1.80 0.34
CA PHE A 63 -0.17 -2.34 -0.15
C PHE A 63 -0.23 -3.88 -0.17
N THR A 64 0.70 -4.51 -0.88
CA THR A 64 0.87 -5.96 -0.82
C THR A 64 1.72 -6.32 0.40
N LYS A 65 1.16 -7.10 1.34
CA LYS A 65 1.94 -7.63 2.47
C LYS A 65 3.07 -8.53 1.94
N TYR A 66 4.31 -8.21 2.33
CA TYR A 66 5.54 -8.83 1.81
C TYR A 66 5.73 -8.65 0.29
N GLY A 67 5.07 -7.67 -0.31
CA GLY A 67 5.39 -7.13 -1.63
C GLY A 67 6.05 -5.78 -1.46
N ASP A 68 5.44 -4.74 -2.00
CA ASP A 68 5.87 -3.34 -1.83
C ASP A 68 5.94 -2.88 -0.37
N GLY A 69 5.14 -3.47 0.54
CA GLY A 69 5.27 -3.22 1.98
C GLY A 69 6.36 -4.02 2.70
N GLY A 70 7.08 -4.92 2.01
CA GLY A 70 8.22 -5.66 2.56
C GLY A 70 9.52 -4.89 2.33
N VAL A 71 9.92 -4.07 3.31
CA VAL A 71 11.06 -3.15 3.19
C VAL A 71 11.80 -3.00 4.52
N ASP A 72 13.01 -2.45 4.48
CA ASP A 72 13.84 -2.24 5.68
C ASP A 72 13.55 -0.88 6.35
N ILE A 73 13.30 0.16 5.56
CA ILE A 73 12.95 1.51 6.05
C ILE A 73 11.88 2.15 5.17
N SER A 74 11.05 3.03 5.76
CA SER A 74 10.00 3.77 5.03
C SER A 74 10.09 5.28 5.33
N PRO A 75 10.94 6.03 4.60
CA PRO A 75 11.27 7.42 4.92
C PRO A 75 10.10 8.41 4.79
N ILE A 76 9.06 8.04 4.04
CA ILE A 76 7.88 8.89 3.78
C ILE A 76 6.57 8.30 4.34
N ALA A 77 6.64 7.18 5.07
CA ALA A 77 5.43 6.53 5.59
C ALA A 77 4.74 7.31 6.71
N ASP A 78 5.39 8.34 7.27
CA ASP A 78 4.74 9.30 8.18
C ASP A 78 4.29 10.60 7.48
N LEU A 79 4.26 10.63 6.13
CA LEU A 79 3.67 11.72 5.35
C LEU A 79 2.32 11.30 4.79
N TYR A 80 1.35 12.21 4.84
CA TYR A 80 0.11 12.09 4.06
C TYR A 80 0.39 12.21 2.55
N LYS A 81 -0.50 11.71 1.68
CA LYS A 81 -0.30 11.78 0.22
C LYS A 81 -0.17 13.23 -0.25
N THR A 82 -0.98 14.12 0.33
CA THR A 82 -0.90 15.57 0.08
C THR A 82 0.48 16.16 0.44
N GLU A 83 1.07 15.71 1.54
CA GLU A 83 2.42 16.12 1.97
C GLU A 83 3.50 15.55 1.05
N VAL A 84 3.34 14.31 0.56
CA VAL A 84 4.22 13.72 -0.46
C VAL A 84 4.21 14.56 -1.74
N TYR A 85 3.04 15.01 -2.21
CA TYR A 85 2.95 15.90 -3.38
C TYR A 85 3.59 17.27 -3.15
N ALA A 86 3.42 17.84 -1.96
CA ALA A 86 4.06 19.10 -1.58
C ALA A 86 5.59 18.95 -1.54
N LEU A 87 6.10 17.85 -0.98
CA LEU A 87 7.52 17.54 -0.95
C LEU A 87 8.07 17.34 -2.37
N ALA A 88 7.37 16.61 -3.24
CA ALA A 88 7.76 16.40 -4.62
C ALA A 88 7.88 17.72 -5.41
N GLN A 89 7.02 18.70 -5.12
CA GLN A 89 7.13 20.05 -5.68
C GLN A 89 8.42 20.74 -5.26
N VAL A 90 8.73 20.72 -3.97
CA VAL A 90 9.93 21.37 -3.41
C VAL A 90 11.21 20.73 -3.95
N LEU A 91 11.20 19.41 -4.15
CA LEU A 91 12.33 18.66 -4.73
C LEU A 91 12.45 18.81 -6.25
N GLY A 92 11.54 19.52 -6.91
CA GLY A 92 11.59 19.75 -8.36
C GLY A 92 11.24 18.51 -9.19
N ILE A 93 10.44 17.59 -8.67
CA ILE A 93 9.92 16.46 -9.44
C ILE A 93 9.01 16.99 -10.56
N SER A 94 9.15 16.42 -11.76
CA SER A 94 8.41 16.83 -12.95
C SER A 94 6.89 16.87 -12.70
N GLU A 95 6.24 17.86 -13.29
CA GLU A 95 4.79 18.06 -13.17
C GLU A 95 4.00 16.87 -13.71
N ASP A 96 4.47 16.23 -14.79
CA ASP A 96 3.84 15.04 -15.37
C ASP A 96 3.81 13.86 -14.39
N ILE A 97 4.87 13.70 -13.57
CA ILE A 97 4.92 12.66 -12.53
C ILE A 97 3.97 13.03 -11.38
N ARG A 98 3.96 14.30 -10.97
CA ARG A 98 3.14 14.77 -9.85
C ARG A 98 1.63 14.76 -10.14
N LYS A 99 1.25 14.95 -11.41
CA LYS A 99 -0.15 14.98 -11.87
C LYS A 99 -0.66 13.64 -12.37
N ALA A 100 0.22 12.65 -12.55
CA ALA A 100 -0.19 11.31 -12.93
C ALA A 100 -1.17 10.76 -11.88
N ALA A 101 -2.25 10.12 -12.35
CA ALA A 101 -3.19 9.46 -11.47
C ALA A 101 -2.47 8.32 -10.72
N PRO A 102 -2.61 8.22 -9.38
CA PRO A 102 -2.02 7.12 -8.61
C PRO A 102 -2.55 5.77 -9.09
N THR A 103 -1.63 4.83 -9.30
CA THR A 103 -1.92 3.44 -9.66
C THR A 103 -0.85 2.52 -9.09
N ASP A 104 -1.25 1.37 -8.56
CA ASP A 104 -0.37 0.29 -8.13
C ASP A 104 0.36 -0.43 -9.29
N GLY A 105 -0.12 -0.26 -10.52
CA GLY A 105 0.42 -0.91 -11.71
C GLY A 105 0.44 -2.45 -11.60
N LEU A 106 -0.53 -3.02 -10.89
CA LEU A 106 -0.71 -4.47 -10.72
C LEU A 106 -1.84 -5.04 -11.58
N TRP A 107 -2.76 -4.18 -12.03
CA TRP A 107 -3.91 -4.54 -12.85
C TRP A 107 -3.74 -4.05 -14.29
N ASP A 108 -4.10 -4.92 -15.24
CA ASP A 108 -4.01 -4.62 -16.67
C ASP A 108 -5.17 -3.75 -17.18
N ASP A 109 -6.19 -3.49 -16.35
CA ASP A 109 -7.37 -2.68 -16.69
C ASP A 109 -7.21 -1.18 -16.40
N GLY A 110 -6.07 -0.77 -15.82
CA GLY A 110 -5.70 0.64 -15.66
C GLY A 110 -6.47 1.39 -14.58
N ARG A 111 -7.18 0.69 -13.68
CA ARG A 111 -7.84 1.31 -12.53
C ARG A 111 -6.85 2.08 -11.66
N THR A 112 -7.30 3.21 -11.13
CA THR A 112 -6.53 4.05 -10.19
C THR A 112 -6.68 3.57 -8.75
N ASP A 113 -5.78 4.02 -7.87
CA ASP A 113 -5.84 3.69 -6.45
C ASP A 113 -7.14 4.21 -5.80
N GLU A 114 -7.57 5.42 -6.17
CA GLU A 114 -8.79 6.04 -5.64
C GLU A 114 -10.07 5.32 -6.11
N GLU A 115 -10.09 4.79 -7.35
CA GLU A 115 -11.17 3.94 -7.83
C GLU A 115 -11.21 2.59 -7.09
N GLN A 116 -10.04 2.00 -6.80
CA GLN A 116 -9.95 0.77 -6.01
C GLN A 116 -10.43 0.95 -4.57
N MET A 117 -10.14 2.11 -3.97
CA MET A 117 -10.53 2.43 -2.59
C MET A 117 -11.90 3.09 -2.47
N GLU A 118 -12.54 3.44 -3.59
CA GLU A 118 -13.83 4.17 -3.66
C GLU A 118 -13.83 5.55 -2.94
N ALA A 119 -12.65 6.09 -2.68
CA ALA A 119 -12.41 7.35 -1.99
C ALA A 119 -11.11 7.99 -2.44
N THR A 120 -11.09 9.33 -2.48
CA THR A 120 -9.87 10.08 -2.81
C THR A 120 -8.88 10.06 -1.64
N TYR A 121 -7.59 10.34 -1.91
CA TYR A 121 -6.61 10.47 -0.83
C TYR A 121 -6.99 11.57 0.16
N ASN A 122 -7.49 12.72 -0.30
CA ASN A 122 -7.95 13.79 0.59
C ASN A 122 -9.08 13.32 1.53
N GLU A 123 -10.01 12.53 1.00
CA GLU A 123 -11.11 11.94 1.77
C GLU A 123 -10.61 10.92 2.80
N LEU A 124 -9.67 10.05 2.42
CA LEU A 124 -9.08 9.07 3.32
C LEU A 124 -8.17 9.71 4.38
N GLU A 125 -7.42 10.76 4.04
CA GLU A 125 -6.64 11.56 5.00
C GLU A 125 -7.56 12.21 6.05
N TRP A 126 -8.68 12.79 5.60
CA TRP A 126 -9.70 13.33 6.50
C TRP A 126 -10.28 12.23 7.39
N ALA A 127 -10.68 11.09 6.82
CA ALA A 127 -11.28 10.00 7.57
C ALA A 127 -10.32 9.39 8.59
N MET A 128 -9.03 9.28 8.25
CA MET A 128 -7.98 8.83 9.17
C MET A 128 -7.86 9.78 10.38
N LYS A 129 -7.87 11.09 10.15
CA LYS A 129 -7.83 12.12 11.21
C LYS A 129 -9.09 12.06 12.08
N GLU A 130 -10.27 12.03 11.46
CA GLU A 130 -11.56 11.94 12.15
C GLU A 130 -11.71 10.62 12.94
N PHE A 131 -11.11 9.52 12.47
CA PHE A 131 -11.09 8.25 13.19
C PHE A 131 -10.17 8.30 14.42
N ALA A 132 -9.02 8.97 14.33
CA ALA A 132 -8.08 9.11 15.43
C ALA A 132 -8.55 10.11 16.50
N GLU A 133 -9.12 11.22 16.05
CA GLU A 133 -9.64 12.30 16.89
C GLU A 133 -11.00 12.76 16.34
N PRO A 134 -12.11 12.16 16.79
CA PRO A 134 -13.44 12.53 16.32
C PRO A 134 -13.75 13.99 16.63
N SER A 135 -14.11 14.76 15.60
CA SER A 135 -14.36 16.20 15.75
C SER A 135 -15.67 16.53 16.48
N GLY A 136 -16.58 15.55 16.57
CA GLY A 136 -17.93 15.74 17.14
C GLY A 136 -18.84 16.60 16.26
N LEU A 137 -18.40 16.99 15.06
CA LEU A 137 -19.19 17.75 14.11
C LEU A 137 -20.21 16.86 13.40
N GLU A 138 -21.32 17.46 12.97
CA GLU A 138 -22.27 16.79 12.09
C GLU A 138 -21.62 16.51 10.73
N LEU A 139 -21.58 15.24 10.37
CA LEU A 139 -20.96 14.79 9.13
C LEU A 139 -21.93 14.90 7.96
N THR A 140 -21.43 15.38 6.83
CA THR A 140 -22.15 15.30 5.55
C THR A 140 -22.38 13.83 5.14
N GLN A 141 -23.29 13.61 4.19
CA GLN A 141 -23.57 12.27 3.69
C GLN A 141 -22.31 11.59 3.11
N ARG A 142 -21.53 12.30 2.29
CA ARG A 142 -20.27 11.78 1.74
C ARG A 142 -19.24 11.49 2.83
N GLN A 143 -19.12 12.34 3.84
CA GLN A 143 -18.23 12.08 4.98
C GLN A 143 -18.63 10.83 5.76
N LYS A 144 -19.93 10.56 5.93
CA LYS A 144 -20.41 9.31 6.56
C LYS A 144 -20.02 8.08 5.74
N GLU A 145 -20.17 8.15 4.42
CA GLU A 145 -19.77 7.08 3.49
C GLU A 145 -18.26 6.83 3.51
N VAL A 146 -17.44 7.87 3.32
CA VAL A 146 -15.98 7.77 3.34
C VAL A 146 -15.47 7.23 4.67
N ARG A 147 -16.06 7.67 5.79
CA ARG A 147 -15.69 7.15 7.12
C ARG A 147 -15.95 5.65 7.22
N GLU A 148 -17.04 5.17 6.62
CA GLU A 148 -17.35 3.73 6.60
C GLU A 148 -16.40 2.96 5.69
N ILE A 149 -16.11 3.48 4.47
CA ILE A 149 -15.10 2.93 3.56
C ILE A 149 -13.75 2.79 4.29
N TYR A 150 -13.26 3.86 4.92
CA TYR A 150 -12.01 3.87 5.67
C TYR A 150 -12.03 2.81 6.78
N ARG A 151 -13.10 2.73 7.57
CA ARG A 151 -13.23 1.74 8.65
C ARG A 151 -13.20 0.31 8.14
N GLN A 152 -13.88 0.03 7.03
CA GLN A 152 -13.92 -1.29 6.42
C GLN A 152 -12.53 -1.68 5.91
N LEU A 153 -11.88 -0.82 5.13
CA LEU A 153 -10.51 -1.05 4.64
C LEU A 153 -9.51 -1.24 5.78
N ASN A 154 -9.52 -0.35 6.77
CA ASN A 154 -8.65 -0.43 7.94
C ASN A 154 -8.84 -1.76 8.70
N ALA A 155 -10.09 -2.16 8.95
CA ALA A 155 -10.39 -3.39 9.66
C ALA A 155 -9.99 -4.65 8.87
N GLN A 156 -10.33 -4.70 7.58
CA GLN A 156 -10.01 -5.83 6.71
C GLN A 156 -8.50 -5.99 6.50
N ASN A 157 -7.76 -4.87 6.38
CA ASN A 157 -6.32 -4.87 6.15
C ASN A 157 -5.49 -4.74 7.43
N ALA A 158 -6.10 -4.74 8.63
CA ALA A 158 -5.39 -4.57 9.90
C ALA A 158 -4.26 -5.60 10.09
N HIS A 159 -4.40 -6.81 9.52
CA HIS A 159 -3.38 -7.86 9.58
C HIS A 159 -2.11 -7.52 8.78
N LYS A 160 -2.16 -6.53 7.87
CA LYS A 160 -0.99 -6.02 7.15
C LYS A 160 -0.23 -4.98 7.96
N MET A 161 -0.95 -4.19 8.75
CA MET A 161 -0.43 -3.02 9.48
C MET A 161 0.00 -3.35 10.92
N ARG A 162 -0.48 -4.47 11.48
CA ARG A 162 -0.08 -4.95 12.80
C ARG A 162 1.06 -5.94 12.69
N GLU A 163 1.89 -5.98 13.73
CA GLU A 163 2.92 -7.00 13.90
C GLU A 163 2.34 -8.41 13.79
N ILE A 164 3.17 -9.36 13.33
CA ILE A 164 2.79 -10.77 13.28
C ILE A 164 2.43 -11.21 14.70
N PRO A 165 1.19 -11.66 14.96
CA PRO A 165 0.79 -12.06 16.30
C PRO A 165 1.62 -13.28 16.72
N VAL A 166 2.31 -13.16 17.85
CA VAL A 166 3.06 -14.26 18.48
C VAL A 166 2.38 -14.67 19.78
N TYR A 167 2.42 -15.95 20.09
CA TYR A 167 2.00 -16.43 21.40
C TYR A 167 2.89 -15.83 22.48
N LYS A 168 2.28 -15.14 23.45
CA LYS A 168 2.98 -14.62 24.63
C LYS A 168 2.86 -15.63 25.76
N ARG A 169 3.97 -16.30 26.10
CA ARG A 169 4.03 -17.21 27.25
C ARG A 169 3.70 -16.43 28.52
N GLN A 170 2.63 -16.79 29.21
CA GLN A 170 2.38 -16.27 30.56
C GLN A 170 3.42 -16.85 31.50
N HIS A 171 4.08 -16.01 32.30
CA HIS A 171 4.98 -16.50 33.34
C HIS A 171 4.18 -17.39 34.29
N LEU A 172 4.53 -18.68 34.35
CA LEU A 172 4.15 -19.53 35.46
C LEU A 172 4.87 -18.96 36.69
N GLY A 173 4.11 -18.35 37.59
CA GLY A 173 4.61 -17.87 38.88
C GLY A 173 5.06 -19.01 39.78
#